data_AF-A0A3D4X035-F1
#
_entry.id   AF-A0A3D4X035-F1
#
_cell.length_a   1.000
_cell.length_b   1.000
_cell.length_c   1.000
_cell.angle_alpha   90.00
_cell.angle_beta   90.00
_cell.angle_gamma   90.00
#
_symmetry.space_group_name_H-M   'P 1'
#
loop_
_entity.id
_entity.type
_entity.pdbx_description
1 polymer ?
#
loop_
_entity_poly.entity_id
_entity_poly.type
_entity_poly.pdbx_seq_one_letter_code
_entity_poly.pdbx_strand_id
1 'polypeptide(L)'
;MVSSVRRPRVGHIQFLNCLPLYWGLMRSGALIDVELLKDSPDRLNAALVAGDLDIGPISLVEYLRHADELLLLPDLAVGSDGPVLSVNIVSTKPL
;
A
#
# COMPACT_ATOMS: atom_id res chain seq x y z
N MET A 1 30.30 -14.27 4.70
CA MET A 1 29.13 -14.85 4.00
C MET A 1 28.40 -13.71 3.32
N VAL A 2 28.46 -13.63 1.99
CA VAL A 2 27.64 -12.66 1.25
C VAL A 2 26.21 -13.19 1.29
N SER A 3 25.38 -12.61 2.15
CA SER A 3 23.93 -12.82 2.11
C SER A 3 23.47 -12.48 0.70
N SER A 4 22.88 -13.43 -0.04
CA SER A 4 22.20 -13.09 -1.28
C SER A 4 21.09 -12.10 -0.93
N VAL A 5 21.21 -10.86 -1.37
CA VAL A 5 20.16 -9.86 -1.16
C VAL A 5 18.95 -10.32 -1.98
N ARG A 6 17.94 -10.87 -1.32
CA ARG A 6 16.66 -11.19 -1.96
C ARG A 6 15.97 -9.87 -2.30
N ARG A 7 15.32 -9.81 -3.46
CA ARG A 7 14.45 -8.69 -3.84
C ARG A 7 13.30 -8.60 -2.84
N PRO A 8 13.04 -7.44 -2.21
CA PRO A 8 11.95 -7.30 -1.26
C PRO A 8 10.61 -7.53 -1.97
N ARG A 9 9.69 -8.20 -1.27
CA ARG A 9 8.30 -8.42 -1.70
C ARG A 9 7.50 -7.17 -1.40
N VAL A 10 7.12 -6.45 -2.45
CA VAL A 10 6.47 -5.14 -2.35
C VAL A 10 5.03 -5.22 -2.79
N GLY A 11 4.10 -4.88 -1.90
CA GLY A 11 2.68 -4.75 -2.20
C GLY A 11 2.35 -3.46 -2.96
N HIS A 12 1.36 -3.52 -3.86
CA HIS A 12 0.86 -2.36 -4.58
C HIS A 12 -0.65 -2.44 -4.84
N ILE A 13 -1.40 -1.43 -4.43
CA ILE A 13 -2.86 -1.38 -4.58
C ILE A 13 -3.25 -1.25 -6.05
N GLN A 14 -4.18 -2.07 -6.53
CA GLN A 14 -4.70 -2.05 -7.91
C GLN A 14 -5.82 -1.02 -8.18
N PHE A 15 -5.87 0.06 -7.41
CA PHE A 15 -6.84 1.14 -7.60
C PHE A 15 -6.22 2.35 -8.29
N LEU A 16 -7.07 3.18 -8.91
CA LEU A 16 -6.64 4.34 -9.68
C LEU A 16 -5.81 5.35 -8.87
N ASN A 17 -6.07 5.46 -7.56
CA ASN A 17 -5.32 6.34 -6.66
C ASN A 17 -3.82 5.99 -6.56
N CYS A 18 -3.43 4.73 -6.84
CA CYS A 18 -2.04 4.28 -6.80
C CYS A 18 -1.40 4.19 -8.18
N LEU A 19 -2.14 4.46 -9.27
CA LEU A 19 -1.60 4.42 -10.62
C LEU A 19 -0.45 5.44 -10.85
N PRO A 20 -0.51 6.70 -10.33
CA PRO A 20 0.62 7.62 -10.45
C PRO A 20 1.90 7.11 -9.76
N LEU A 21 1.75 6.46 -8.60
CA LEU A 21 2.87 5.84 -7.88
C LEU A 21 3.47 4.70 -8.71
N TYR A 22 2.64 3.81 -9.26
CA TYR A 22 3.11 2.73 -10.13
C TYR A 22 3.90 3.25 -11.33
N TRP A 23 3.38 4.30 -11.96
CA TRP A 23 4.04 4.93 -13.10
C TRP A 23 5.40 5.53 -12.72
N GLY A 24 5.51 6.16 -11.55
CA GLY A 24 6.78 6.66 -11.00
C GLY A 24 7.79 5.55 -10.73
N LEU A 25 7.34 4.43 -10.14
CA LEU A 25 8.18 3.24 -9.90
C LEU A 25 8.70 2.63 -11.21
N MET A 26 7.84 2.57 -12.24
CA MET A 26 8.23 2.10 -13.57
C MET A 26 9.28 3.02 -14.20
N ARG A 27 9.09 4.34 -14.15
CA ARG A 27 10.00 5.31 -14.77
C ARG A 27 11.36 5.43 -14.09
N SER A 28 11.40 5.24 -12.78
CA SER A 28 12.65 5.28 -12.01
C SER A 28 13.48 4.00 -12.15
N GLY A 29 12.90 2.91 -12.67
CA GLY A 29 13.54 1.59 -12.73
C GLY A 29 13.43 0.79 -11.43
N ALA A 30 12.83 1.33 -10.38
CA ALA A 30 12.71 0.70 -9.06
C ALA A 30 12.00 -0.67 -9.10
N LEU A 31 11.14 -0.92 -10.10
CA LEU A 31 10.48 -2.21 -10.29
C LEU A 31 11.46 -3.37 -10.57
N ILE A 32 12.68 -3.09 -11.02
CA ILE A 32 13.72 -4.09 -11.30
C ILE A 32 14.30 -4.66 -10.01
N ASP A 33 14.21 -3.92 -8.90
CA ASP A 33 14.82 -4.30 -7.63
C ASP A 33 13.85 -5.03 -6.69
N VAL A 34 12.56 -5.16 -7.03
CA VAL A 34 11.51 -5.65 -6.11
C VAL A 34 10.65 -6.78 -6.70
N GLU A 35 10.18 -7.70 -5.85
CA GLU A 35 9.14 -8.67 -6.19
C GLU A 35 7.76 -8.01 -5.97
N LEU A 36 7.16 -7.47 -7.03
CA LEU A 36 5.93 -6.69 -6.90
C LEU A 36 4.67 -7.58 -6.89
N LEU A 37 3.88 -7.52 -5.81
CA LEU A 37 2.54 -8.09 -5.73
C LEU A 37 1.50 -6.98 -5.89
N LYS A 38 0.62 -7.11 -6.88
CA LYS A 38 -0.50 -6.19 -7.08
C LYS A 38 -1.80 -6.85 -6.62
N ASP A 39 -2.53 -6.20 -5.73
CA ASP A 39 -3.79 -6.74 -5.20
C ASP A 39 -4.74 -5.65 -4.65
N SER A 40 -5.87 -6.05 -4.09
CA SER A 40 -6.78 -5.18 -3.33
C SER A 40 -6.19 -4.78 -1.97
N PRO A 41 -6.58 -3.64 -1.38
CA PRO A 41 -6.11 -3.22 -0.06
C PRO A 41 -6.29 -4.29 1.02
N ASP A 42 -7.42 -5.00 1.03
CA ASP A 42 -7.71 -6.01 2.05
C ASP A 42 -6.76 -7.21 1.97
N ARG A 43 -6.41 -7.65 0.74
CA ARG A 43 -5.45 -8.76 0.56
C ARG A 43 -4.02 -8.32 0.89
N LEU A 44 -3.66 -7.08 0.55
CA LEU A 44 -2.33 -6.53 0.88
C LEU A 44 -2.17 -6.32 2.38
N ASN A 45 -3.19 -5.83 3.08
CA ASN A 45 -3.23 -5.73 4.54
C ASN A 45 -2.93 -7.10 5.18
N ALA A 46 -3.69 -8.13 4.79
CA ALA A 46 -3.52 -9.48 5.33
C ALA A 46 -2.14 -10.06 5.03
N ALA A 47 -1.64 -9.89 3.80
CA ALA A 47 -0.32 -10.38 3.41
C ALA A 47 0.82 -9.65 4.14
N LEU A 48 0.69 -8.34 4.40
CA LEU A 48 1.70 -7.59 5.14
C LEU A 48 1.75 -8.02 6.61
N VAL A 49 0.61 -8.13 7.27
CA VAL A 49 0.51 -8.59 8.66
C VAL A 49 1.00 -10.03 8.81
N ALA A 50 0.72 -10.90 7.83
CA ALA A 50 1.18 -12.30 7.83
C ALA A 50 2.69 -12.46 7.55
N GLY A 51 3.40 -11.39 7.17
CA GLY A 51 4.80 -11.45 6.74
C GLY A 51 5.00 -12.05 5.35
N ASP A 52 3.94 -12.14 4.54
CA ASP A 52 4.00 -12.53 3.13
C ASP A 52 4.51 -11.39 2.23
N LEU A 53 4.46 -10.15 2.72
CA LEU A 53 5.09 -8.96 2.14
C LEU A 53 6.12 -8.37 3.08
N ASP A 54 7.18 -7.78 2.52
CA ASP A 54 8.21 -7.07 3.30
C ASP A 54 7.86 -5.58 3.43
N ILE A 55 7.25 -5.02 2.39
CA ILE A 55 6.83 -3.61 2.32
C ILE A 55 5.50 -3.57 1.58
N GLY A 56 4.54 -2.76 2.03
CA GLY A 56 3.30 -2.61 1.31
C GLY A 56 2.45 -1.45 1.83
N PRO A 57 1.45 -1.03 1.06
CA PRO A 57 0.43 -0.15 1.57
C PRO A 57 -0.40 -0.90 2.60
N ILE A 58 -0.79 -0.19 3.66
CA ILE A 58 -1.68 -0.69 4.69
C ILE A 58 -2.74 0.36 4.97
N SER A 59 -3.99 -0.07 5.16
CA SER A 59 -5.04 0.86 5.58
C SER A 59 -4.72 1.44 6.96
N LEU A 60 -5.13 2.69 7.22
CA LEU A 60 -4.86 3.34 8.50
C LEU A 60 -5.38 2.54 9.69
N VAL A 61 -6.58 1.97 9.58
CA VAL A 61 -7.19 1.14 10.64
C VAL A 61 -6.33 -0.09 10.92
N GLU A 62 -5.84 -0.76 9.88
CA GLU A 62 -5.07 -1.98 10.05
C GLU A 62 -3.66 -1.70 10.59
N TYR A 63 -3.05 -0.59 10.18
CA TYR A 63 -1.80 -0.12 10.79
C TYR A 63 -1.96 0.14 12.29
N LEU A 64 -3.00 0.87 12.70
CA LEU A 64 -3.22 1.18 14.11
C LEU A 64 -3.44 -0.07 14.98
N ARG A 65 -3.94 -1.16 14.40
CA ARG A 65 -4.07 -2.47 15.08
C ARG A 65 -2.74 -3.20 15.27
N HIS A 66 -1.75 -2.92 14.43
CA HIS A 66 -0.44 -3.58 14.41
C HIS A 66 0.71 -2.57 14.54
N ALA A 67 0.46 -1.44 15.22
CA ALA A 67 1.41 -0.32 15.29
C ALA A 67 2.71 -0.67 16.04
N ASP A 68 2.67 -1.71 16.90
CA ASP A 68 3.83 -2.24 17.60
C ASP A 68 4.69 -3.18 16.71
N GLU A 69 4.17 -3.60 15.56
CA GLU A 69 4.79 -4.58 14.66
C GLU A 69 5.23 -3.96 13.32
N LEU A 70 4.64 -2.81 12.95
CA LEU A 70 4.83 -2.18 11.65
C LEU A 70 5.48 -0.81 11.77
N LEU A 71 6.36 -0.49 10.82
CA LEU A 71 7.00 0.81 10.71
C LEU A 71 6.47 1.55 9.47
N LEU A 72 6.02 2.80 9.66
CA LEU A 72 5.64 3.66 8.54
C LEU A 72 6.85 4.29 7.86
N LEU A 73 6.79 4.35 6.53
CA LEU A 73 7.68 5.19 5.75
C LEU A 73 7.26 6.65 5.96
N PRO A 74 8.18 7.56 6.35
CA PRO A 74 7.85 8.97 6.42
C PRO A 74 7.57 9.53 5.02
N ASP A 75 6.81 10.62 4.97
CA ASP A 75 6.56 11.42 3.76
C ASP A 75 5.76 10.72 2.63
N LEU A 76 5.22 9.52 2.87
CA LEU A 76 4.43 8.77 1.89
C LEU A 76 3.13 8.26 2.51
N ALA A 77 2.00 8.67 1.95
CA ALA A 77 0.68 8.14 2.29
C ALA A 77 -0.30 8.32 1.13
N VAL A 78 -1.38 7.53 1.16
CA VAL A 78 -2.59 7.82 0.39
C VAL A 78 -3.54 8.60 1.30
N GLY A 79 -3.70 9.88 1.03
CA GLY A 79 -4.56 10.78 1.81
C GLY A 79 -5.14 11.91 0.96
N SER A 80 -5.98 12.73 1.56
CA SER A 80 -6.54 13.93 0.93
C SER A 80 -6.62 15.08 1.93
N ASP A 81 -6.43 16.30 1.44
CA ASP A 81 -6.79 17.53 2.14
C ASP A 81 -8.05 18.09 1.44
N GLY A 82 -9.21 17.83 2.03
CA GLY A 82 -10.52 18.02 1.39
C GLY A 82 -11.10 16.72 0.78
N PRO A 83 -12.05 16.83 -0.18
CA PRO A 83 -12.80 15.69 -0.69
C PRO A 83 -11.94 14.67 -1.46
N VAL A 84 -12.00 13.39 -1.05
CA VAL A 84 -11.34 12.27 -1.76
C VAL A 84 -12.14 11.77 -2.97
N LEU A 85 -13.43 12.14 -3.05
CA LEU A 85 -14.39 11.83 -4.13
C LEU A 85 -14.73 10.33 -4.32
N SER A 86 -13.96 9.41 -3.75
CA SER A 86 -14.12 7.96 -3.89
C SER A 86 -14.71 7.26 -2.65
N VAL A 87 -14.92 8.00 -1.56
CA VAL A 87 -15.54 7.51 -0.32
C VAL A 87 -16.78 8.35 -0.06
N ASN A 88 -17.96 7.82 -0.42
CA ASN A 88 -19.21 8.58 -0.41
C ASN A 88 -20.30 7.80 0.32
N ILE A 89 -21.11 8.52 1.09
CA ILE A 89 -22.41 8.02 1.56
C ILE A 89 -23.46 8.58 0.61
N VAL A 90 -24.20 7.71 -0.06
CA VAL A 90 -25.26 8.10 -1.01
C VAL A 90 -26.60 7.61 -0.47
N SER A 91 -27.53 8.52 -0.23
CA SER A 91 -28.88 8.20 0.25
C SER A 91 -29.92 9.03 -0.47
N THR A 92 -31.06 8.41 -0.78
CA THR A 92 -32.26 9.08 -1.31
C THR A 92 -33.28 9.42 -0.21
N LYS A 93 -32.92 9.16 1.05
CA LYS A 93 -33.70 9.44 2.27
C LYS A 93 -32.79 10.12 3.32
N PRO A 94 -33.35 10.72 4.39
CA PRO A 94 -32.54 11.18 5.52
C PRO A 94 -31.64 10.05 6.06
N LEU A 95 -30.41 10.42 6.43
CA LEU A 95 -29.48 9.55 7.15
C LEU A 95 -29.92 9.36 8.60
#